data_AF-A0A7K0ZFN9-F1
#
_entry.id   AF-A0A7K0ZFN9-F1
#
_cell.length_a   1.000
_cell.length_b   1.000
_cell.length_c   1.000
_cell.angle_alpha   90.00
_cell.angle_beta   90.00
_cell.angle_gamma   90.00
#
_symmetry.space_group_name_H-M   'P 1'
#
loop_
_entity.id
_entity.type
_entity.pdbx_description
1 polymer ?
#
loop_
_entity_poly.entity_id
_entity_poly.type
_entity_poly.pdbx_seq_one_letter_code
_entity_poly.pdbx_strand_id
1 'polypeptide(L)'
;ELGHGVTGASNDDCAAGADVVIVAVPWDGHGELLASLAGALAGKVVVDCVNPLGFDKQGAFALPVDEGSAAQQAASILAESRVVGAFHHISAVLLLDEAIETIDTDVLVLGDDREATDIVQSLANRIPGMRGVFAGRLRNCGQVEAMTANLISINRRYKCHAGVRVTDV
;
A
#
# COMPACT_ATOMS: atom_id res chain seq x y z
N GLU A 1 -16.32 15.78 10.20
CA GLU A 1 -15.12 16.60 10.40
C GLU A 1 -14.23 16.01 11.48
N LEU A 2 -13.16 15.34 11.07
CA LEU A 2 -12.04 14.89 11.91
C LEU A 2 -10.88 15.92 11.91
N GLY A 3 -11.15 17.17 11.49
CA GLY A 3 -10.15 18.21 11.24
C GLY A 3 -9.64 18.21 9.79
N HIS A 4 -9.01 19.30 9.34
CA HIS A 4 -8.35 19.42 8.02
C HIS A 4 -9.19 19.03 6.78
N GLY A 5 -10.53 19.13 6.85
CA GLY A 5 -11.43 18.72 5.76
C GLY A 5 -11.61 17.21 5.65
N VAL A 6 -11.21 16.44 6.67
CA VAL A 6 -11.38 14.99 6.73
C VAL A 6 -12.81 14.65 7.17
N THR A 7 -13.48 13.87 6.32
CA THR A 7 -14.82 13.31 6.57
C THR A 7 -14.74 11.79 6.67
N GLY A 8 -15.75 11.19 7.30
CA GLY A 8 -15.92 9.73 7.35
C GLY A 8 -17.25 9.34 6.71
N ALA A 9 -17.26 8.23 5.99
CA ALA A 9 -18.44 7.64 5.38
C ALA A 9 -18.32 6.11 5.35
N SER A 10 -19.31 5.42 4.78
CA SER A 10 -19.20 3.98 4.52
C SER A 10 -18.13 3.69 3.46
N ASN A 11 -17.67 2.45 3.37
CA ASN A 11 -16.72 2.05 2.32
C ASN A 11 -17.29 2.29 0.92
N ASP A 12 -18.57 2.02 0.70
CA ASP A 12 -19.26 2.26 -0.57
C ASP A 12 -19.28 3.75 -0.94
N ASP A 13 -19.64 4.62 0.03
CA ASP A 13 -19.71 6.07 -0.21
C ASP A 13 -18.31 6.65 -0.46
N CYS A 14 -17.30 6.21 0.31
CA CYS A 14 -15.91 6.59 0.09
C CYS A 14 -15.42 6.14 -1.28
N ALA A 15 -15.67 4.88 -1.64
CA ALA A 15 -15.28 4.31 -2.93
C ALA A 15 -15.96 5.05 -4.09
N ALA A 16 -17.24 5.42 -3.97
CA ALA A 16 -17.98 6.15 -5.00
C ALA A 16 -17.52 7.61 -5.13
N GLY A 17 -17.21 8.29 -4.03
CA GLY A 17 -16.89 9.72 -4.00
C GLY A 17 -15.43 10.10 -4.23
N ALA A 18 -14.49 9.14 -4.17
CA ALA A 18 -13.06 9.43 -4.27
C ALA A 18 -12.50 9.31 -5.70
N ASP A 19 -11.50 10.11 -6.04
CA ASP A 19 -10.73 9.99 -7.29
C ASP A 19 -9.66 8.89 -7.21
N VAL A 20 -9.07 8.74 -6.02
CA VAL A 20 -8.06 7.73 -5.68
C VAL A 20 -8.49 7.04 -4.39
N VAL A 21 -8.47 5.71 -4.38
CA VAL A 21 -8.87 4.89 -3.22
C VAL A 21 -7.66 4.10 -2.72
N ILE A 22 -7.40 4.12 -1.41
CA ILE A 22 -6.37 3.29 -0.78
C ILE A 22 -7.05 2.14 -0.04
N VAL A 23 -6.63 0.92 -0.33
CA VAL A 23 -7.12 -0.32 0.30
C VAL A 23 -6.24 -0.62 1.51
N ALA A 24 -6.72 -0.26 2.70
CA ALA A 24 -5.98 -0.40 3.96
C ALA A 24 -6.69 -1.35 4.95
N VAL A 25 -7.11 -2.52 4.46
CA VAL A 25 -7.77 -3.56 5.28
C VAL A 25 -6.83 -4.74 5.57
N PRO A 26 -7.11 -5.56 6.59
CA PRO A 26 -6.40 -6.82 6.78
C PRO A 26 -6.57 -7.76 5.59
N TRP A 27 -5.56 -8.59 5.34
CA TRP A 27 -5.55 -9.57 4.24
C TRP A 27 -6.81 -10.46 4.23
N ASP A 28 -7.25 -10.94 5.39
CA ASP A 28 -8.39 -11.85 5.51
C ASP A 28 -9.71 -11.29 4.94
N GLY A 29 -9.88 -9.97 4.91
CA GLY A 29 -11.06 -9.29 4.37
C GLY A 29 -10.86 -8.66 2.99
N HIS A 30 -9.66 -8.78 2.42
CA HIS A 30 -9.25 -8.06 1.21
C HIS A 30 -10.13 -8.41 0.00
N GLY A 31 -10.17 -9.69 -0.38
CA GLY A 31 -10.88 -10.12 -1.58
C GLY A 31 -12.39 -9.89 -1.51
N GLU A 32 -13.02 -10.16 -0.35
CA GLU A 32 -14.46 -9.96 -0.17
C GLU A 32 -14.86 -8.50 -0.30
N LEU A 33 -14.10 -7.59 0.33
CA LEU A 33 -14.37 -6.16 0.26
C LEU A 33 -14.17 -5.61 -1.17
N LEU A 34 -13.10 -6.00 -1.85
CA LEU A 34 -12.88 -5.53 -3.22
C LEU A 34 -13.96 -6.03 -4.17
N ALA A 35 -14.40 -7.27 -4.01
CA ALA A 35 -15.48 -7.82 -4.80
C ALA A 35 -16.80 -7.05 -4.59
N SER A 36 -17.12 -6.64 -3.35
CA SER A 36 -18.33 -5.85 -3.09
C SER A 36 -18.27 -4.43 -3.66
N LEU A 37 -17.06 -3.87 -3.81
CA LEU A 37 -16.83 -2.50 -4.28
C LEU A 37 -16.49 -2.39 -5.77
N ALA A 38 -16.40 -3.50 -6.51
CA ALA A 38 -15.90 -3.51 -7.89
C ALA A 38 -16.57 -2.49 -8.80
N GLY A 39 -17.90 -2.36 -8.72
CA GLY A 39 -18.65 -1.37 -9.50
C GLY A 39 -18.35 0.08 -9.12
N ALA A 40 -18.16 0.37 -7.83
CA ALA A 40 -17.83 1.72 -7.35
C ALA A 40 -16.39 2.13 -7.68
N LEU A 41 -15.50 1.15 -7.86
CA LEU A 41 -14.07 1.35 -8.13
C LEU A 41 -13.73 1.33 -9.63
N ALA A 42 -14.68 1.02 -10.51
CA ALA A 42 -14.45 0.98 -11.95
C ALA A 42 -13.92 2.34 -12.47
N GLY A 43 -12.84 2.28 -13.28
CA GLY A 43 -12.14 3.44 -13.85
C GLY A 43 -11.22 4.20 -12.89
N LYS A 44 -11.22 3.86 -11.59
CA LYS A 44 -10.47 4.62 -10.57
C LYS A 44 -9.05 4.10 -10.38
N VAL A 45 -8.19 4.95 -9.83
CA VAL A 45 -6.89 4.51 -9.31
C VAL A 45 -7.12 3.89 -7.93
N VAL A 46 -6.75 2.61 -7.80
CA VAL A 46 -6.87 1.85 -6.55
C VAL A 46 -5.48 1.48 -6.08
N VAL A 47 -5.10 2.01 -4.92
CA VAL A 47 -3.80 1.76 -4.31
C VAL A 47 -3.94 0.64 -3.28
N ASP A 48 -3.31 -0.48 -3.54
CA ASP A 48 -3.21 -1.59 -2.59
C ASP A 48 -1.95 -1.42 -1.72
N CYS A 49 -2.13 -1.44 -0.40
CA CYS A 49 -1.03 -1.44 0.57
C CYS A 49 -1.09 -2.64 1.53
N VAL A 50 -1.87 -3.66 1.19
CA VAL A 50 -2.07 -4.85 2.01
C VAL A 50 -0.84 -5.76 1.94
N ASN A 51 -0.41 -6.28 3.09
CA ASN A 51 0.68 -7.24 3.19
C ASN A 51 0.15 -8.58 3.71
N PRO A 52 0.08 -9.63 2.87
CA PRO A 52 -0.30 -10.98 3.30
C PRO A 52 0.78 -11.62 4.19
N LEU A 53 0.72 -11.38 5.50
CA LEU A 53 1.72 -11.84 6.47
C LEU A 53 1.14 -12.77 7.53
N GLY A 54 1.88 -13.84 7.81
CA GLY A 54 1.67 -14.71 8.96
C GLY A 54 2.68 -14.41 10.07
N PHE A 55 2.35 -14.81 11.30
CA PHE A 55 3.22 -14.69 12.46
C PHE A 55 3.25 -15.99 13.26
N ASP A 56 4.44 -16.46 13.61
CA ASP A 56 4.65 -17.61 14.47
C ASP A 56 5.68 -17.33 15.59
N LYS A 57 6.17 -18.37 16.28
CA LYS A 57 7.19 -18.22 17.33
C LYS A 57 8.56 -17.75 16.78
N GLN A 58 8.83 -17.93 15.50
CA GLN A 58 10.08 -17.56 14.83
C GLN A 58 10.02 -16.13 14.27
N GLY A 59 8.83 -15.61 13.95
CA GLY A 59 8.63 -14.21 13.55
C GLY A 59 7.58 -14.04 12.47
N ALA A 60 7.71 -12.95 11.72
CA ALA A 60 6.86 -12.67 10.56
C ALA A 60 7.33 -13.46 9.33
N PHE A 61 6.40 -13.91 8.50
CA PHE A 61 6.67 -14.53 7.22
C PHE A 61 5.56 -14.19 6.21
N ALA A 62 5.87 -14.25 4.91
CA ALA A 62 4.89 -13.99 3.86
C ALA A 62 3.97 -15.21 3.63
N LEU A 63 2.68 -14.96 3.43
CA LEU A 63 1.70 -15.97 3.05
C LEU A 63 1.72 -16.17 1.53
N PRO A 64 1.49 -17.40 1.03
CA PRO A 64 1.27 -17.61 -0.39
C PRO A 64 -0.06 -16.98 -0.83
N VAL A 65 -0.07 -16.40 -2.03
CA VAL A 65 -1.27 -15.83 -2.67
C VAL A 65 -1.37 -16.44 -4.07
N ASP A 66 -2.54 -16.96 -4.43
CA ASP A 66 -2.74 -17.71 -5.68
C ASP A 66 -2.52 -16.83 -6.92
N GLU A 67 -2.95 -15.56 -6.87
CA GLU A 67 -2.76 -14.59 -7.94
C GLU A 67 -1.31 -14.05 -8.01
N GLY A 68 -0.48 -14.39 -7.03
CA GLY A 68 0.93 -13.98 -6.90
C GLY A 68 1.16 -12.92 -5.82
N SER A 69 0.22 -12.01 -5.60
CA SER A 69 0.31 -10.94 -4.59
C SER A 69 -1.07 -10.37 -4.24
N ALA A 70 -1.20 -9.62 -3.15
CA ALA A 70 -2.44 -8.91 -2.82
C ALA A 70 -2.85 -7.93 -3.92
N ALA A 71 -1.90 -7.12 -4.41
CA ALA A 71 -2.17 -6.19 -5.49
C ALA A 71 -2.56 -6.89 -6.81
N GLN A 72 -1.99 -8.07 -7.09
CA GLN A 72 -2.40 -8.88 -8.24
C GLN A 72 -3.81 -9.47 -8.06
N GLN A 73 -4.19 -9.88 -6.85
CA GLN A 73 -5.57 -10.27 -6.54
C GLN A 73 -6.53 -9.09 -6.71
N ALA A 74 -6.16 -7.89 -6.23
CA ALA A 74 -6.94 -6.68 -6.42
C ALA A 74 -7.17 -6.40 -7.91
N ALA A 75 -6.12 -6.49 -8.74
CA ALA A 75 -6.25 -6.32 -10.19
C ALA A 75 -7.10 -7.40 -10.87
N SER A 76 -7.08 -8.63 -10.36
CA SER A 76 -7.94 -9.72 -10.86
C SER A 76 -9.41 -9.48 -10.55
N ILE A 77 -9.73 -8.94 -9.36
CA ILE A 77 -11.10 -8.65 -8.93
C ILE A 77 -11.62 -7.37 -9.60
N LEU A 78 -10.77 -6.33 -9.65
CA LEU A 78 -11.09 -4.99 -10.12
C LEU A 78 -10.60 -4.77 -11.56
N ALA A 79 -11.05 -5.61 -12.49
CA ALA A 79 -10.57 -5.61 -13.88
C ALA A 79 -10.77 -4.27 -14.63
N GLU A 80 -11.68 -3.42 -14.16
CA GLU A 80 -11.94 -2.09 -14.72
C GLU A 80 -11.22 -0.96 -13.97
N SER A 81 -10.48 -1.26 -12.91
CA SER A 81 -9.71 -0.28 -12.13
C SER A 81 -8.24 -0.24 -12.54
N ARG A 82 -7.55 0.85 -12.20
CA ARG A 82 -6.12 1.04 -12.40
C ARG A 82 -5.39 0.75 -11.10
N VAL A 83 -5.07 -0.52 -10.87
CA VAL A 83 -4.48 -0.99 -9.60
C VAL A 83 -2.99 -0.67 -9.53
N VAL A 84 -2.56 -0.13 -8.38
CA VAL A 84 -1.18 0.22 -8.06
C VAL A 84 -0.83 -0.33 -6.67
N GLY A 85 0.27 -1.07 -6.54
CA GLY A 85 0.81 -1.47 -5.23
C GLY A 85 1.73 -0.38 -4.68
N ALA A 86 1.48 0.09 -3.46
CA ALA A 86 2.34 1.08 -2.80
C ALA A 86 2.17 1.07 -1.27
N PHE A 87 3.04 1.78 -0.56
CA PHE A 87 2.98 2.00 0.91
C PHE A 87 3.13 0.75 1.81
N HIS A 88 3.41 -0.43 1.25
CA HIS A 88 3.58 -1.70 1.95
C HIS A 88 4.49 -1.65 3.19
N HIS A 89 5.60 -0.91 3.08
CA HIS A 89 6.68 -0.89 4.07
C HIS A 89 6.71 0.38 4.92
N ILE A 90 5.63 1.16 4.92
CA ILE A 90 5.56 2.40 5.70
C ILE A 90 5.13 2.11 7.14
N SER A 91 5.87 2.68 8.09
CA SER A 91 5.53 2.56 9.51
C SER A 91 4.38 3.51 9.87
N ALA A 92 3.19 2.95 10.09
CA ALA A 92 2.02 3.71 10.53
C ALA A 92 2.25 4.47 11.85
N VAL A 93 3.08 3.93 12.75
CA VAL A 93 3.43 4.61 14.01
C VAL A 93 4.19 5.91 13.74
N LEU A 94 5.11 5.92 12.76
CA LEU A 94 5.82 7.15 12.40
C LEU A 94 4.90 8.17 11.74
N LEU A 95 3.93 7.72 10.94
CA LEU A 95 2.95 8.61 10.30
C LEU A 95 2.02 9.31 11.31
N LEU A 96 1.74 8.66 12.43
CA LEU A 96 0.84 9.18 13.47
C LEU A 96 1.57 10.03 14.52
N ASP A 97 2.90 10.02 14.54
CA ASP A 97 3.69 10.78 15.51
C ASP A 97 3.89 12.21 15.01
N GLU A 98 3.12 13.15 15.57
CA GLU A 98 3.17 14.57 15.23
C GLU A 98 4.53 15.23 15.54
N ALA A 99 5.39 14.59 16.36
CA ALA A 99 6.74 15.08 16.62
C ALA A 99 7.72 14.77 15.47
N ILE A 100 7.35 13.89 14.54
CA ILE A 100 8.18 13.51 13.40
C ILE A 100 7.87 14.42 12.22
N GLU A 101 8.77 15.36 11.96
CA GLU A 101 8.62 16.32 10.85
C GLU A 101 8.90 15.69 9.47
N THR A 102 9.75 14.65 9.41
CA THR A 102 10.16 14.00 8.14
C THR A 102 10.34 12.50 8.31
N ILE A 103 10.01 11.73 7.27
CA ILE A 103 10.19 10.28 7.21
C ILE A 103 11.07 9.93 6.00
N ASP A 104 12.33 9.61 6.26
CA ASP A 104 13.36 9.35 5.25
C ASP A 104 13.24 7.93 4.65
N THR A 105 12.34 7.75 3.68
CA THR A 105 12.14 6.46 3.00
C THR A 105 11.62 6.64 1.57
N ASP A 106 11.95 5.72 0.68
CA ASP A 106 11.32 5.62 -0.64
C ASP A 106 10.08 4.77 -0.56
N VAL A 107 8.94 5.23 -1.08
CA VAL A 107 7.75 4.42 -1.33
C VAL A 107 7.93 3.74 -2.68
N LEU A 108 8.16 2.42 -2.68
CA LEU A 108 8.14 1.61 -3.90
C LEU A 108 6.71 1.56 -4.45
N VAL A 109 6.53 2.05 -5.68
CA VAL A 109 5.24 2.11 -6.39
C VAL A 109 5.28 1.19 -7.60
N LEU A 110 4.33 0.26 -7.67
CA LEU A 110 4.29 -0.78 -8.70
C LEU A 110 2.95 -0.78 -9.41
N GLY A 111 2.97 -0.84 -10.73
CA GLY A 111 1.74 -0.81 -11.52
C GLY A 111 2.00 -0.94 -13.01
N ASP A 112 0.94 -1.27 -13.73
CA ASP A 112 1.00 -1.50 -15.17
C ASP A 112 0.56 -0.27 -15.99
N ASP A 113 -0.05 0.71 -15.33
CA ASP A 113 -0.45 2.00 -15.89
C ASP A 113 0.48 3.11 -15.38
N ARG A 114 1.19 3.77 -16.32
CA ARG A 114 2.19 4.79 -15.99
C ARG A 114 1.60 6.01 -15.30
N GLU A 115 0.47 6.53 -15.79
CA GLU A 115 -0.15 7.73 -15.21
C GLU A 115 -0.70 7.43 -13.81
N ALA A 116 -1.29 6.25 -13.59
CA ALA A 116 -1.71 5.82 -12.26
C ALA A 116 -0.51 5.74 -11.29
N THR A 117 0.61 5.15 -11.72
CA THR A 117 1.82 5.11 -10.89
C THR A 117 2.42 6.50 -10.64
N ASP A 118 2.34 7.43 -11.60
CA ASP A 118 2.82 8.81 -11.43
C ASP A 118 1.95 9.60 -10.41
N ILE A 119 0.63 9.38 -10.42
CA ILE A 119 -0.29 9.92 -9.41
C ILE A 119 0.09 9.41 -8.02
N VAL A 120 0.28 8.09 -7.86
CA VAL A 120 0.59 7.49 -6.56
C VAL A 120 1.97 7.91 -6.04
N GLN A 121 2.98 8.02 -6.93
CA GLN A 121 4.27 8.60 -6.57
C GLN A 121 4.13 10.05 -6.07
N SER A 122 3.29 10.85 -6.74
CA SER A 122 3.02 12.24 -6.33
C SER A 122 2.30 12.31 -4.98
N LEU A 123 1.41 11.37 -4.69
CA LEU A 123 0.77 11.25 -3.37
C LEU A 123 1.79 10.88 -2.28
N ALA A 124 2.70 9.93 -2.54
CA ALA A 124 3.77 9.60 -1.61
C ALA A 124 4.67 10.81 -1.29
N ASN A 125 5.00 11.62 -2.30
CA ASN A 125 5.81 12.83 -2.15
C ASN A 125 5.14 13.93 -1.29
N ARG A 126 3.85 13.80 -0.94
CA ARG A 126 3.17 14.73 -0.03
C ARG A 126 3.63 14.57 1.41
N ILE A 127 4.19 13.42 1.78
CA ILE A 127 4.71 13.17 3.13
C ILE A 127 6.17 13.65 3.16
N PRO A 128 6.53 14.62 4.02
CA PRO A 128 7.87 15.17 4.05
C PRO A 128 8.95 14.09 4.25
N GLY A 129 9.98 14.12 3.42
CA GLY A 129 11.07 13.14 3.42
C GLY A 129 10.80 11.90 2.56
N MET A 130 9.54 11.55 2.26
CA MET A 130 9.23 10.42 1.40
C MET A 130 9.46 10.74 -0.08
N ARG A 131 9.92 9.75 -0.85
CA ARG A 131 9.92 9.80 -2.32
C ARG A 131 9.14 8.62 -2.89
N GLY A 132 8.18 8.87 -3.77
CA GLY A 132 7.60 7.83 -4.61
C GLY A 132 8.61 7.38 -5.67
N VAL A 133 8.91 6.09 -5.72
CA VAL A 133 9.85 5.51 -6.68
C VAL A 133 9.17 4.37 -7.43
N PHE A 134 9.07 4.49 -8.77
CA PHE A 134 8.60 3.40 -9.62
C PHE A 134 9.50 2.17 -9.46
N ALA A 135 8.91 1.07 -9.01
CA ALA A 135 9.60 -0.19 -8.72
C ALA A 135 9.20 -1.33 -9.65
N GLY A 136 8.52 -1.00 -10.77
CA GLY A 136 8.21 -1.94 -11.84
C GLY A 136 6.72 -2.24 -11.98
N ARG A 137 6.45 -3.29 -12.77
CA ARG A 137 5.10 -3.77 -13.08
C ARG A 137 4.45 -4.47 -11.89
N LEU A 138 3.12 -4.59 -11.92
CA LEU A 138 2.33 -5.14 -10.81
C LEU A 138 2.71 -6.60 -10.48
N ARG A 139 3.15 -7.37 -11.47
CA ARG A 139 3.65 -8.76 -11.29
C ARG A 139 4.84 -8.91 -10.33
N ASN A 140 5.48 -7.80 -9.97
CA ASN A 140 6.62 -7.77 -9.05
C ASN A 140 6.20 -7.31 -7.63
N CYS A 141 4.90 -7.18 -7.36
CA CYS A 141 4.43 -6.64 -6.08
C CYS A 141 4.60 -7.64 -4.93
N GLY A 142 4.47 -8.95 -5.19
CA GLY A 142 4.59 -9.97 -4.14
C GLY A 142 5.90 -9.92 -3.34
N GLN A 143 7.03 -9.64 -3.97
CA GLN A 143 8.30 -9.48 -3.25
C GLN A 143 8.38 -8.18 -2.44
N VAL A 144 7.68 -7.12 -2.85
CA VAL A 144 7.63 -5.85 -2.10
C VAL A 144 6.71 -6.00 -0.89
N GLU A 145 5.55 -6.64 -1.05
CA GLU A 145 4.65 -7.03 0.04
C GLU A 145 5.38 -7.92 1.07
N ALA A 146 6.09 -8.95 0.58
CA ALA A 146 6.82 -9.88 1.42
C ALA A 146 8.03 -9.26 2.15
N MET A 147 8.67 -8.24 1.57
CA MET A 147 9.79 -7.51 2.19
C MET A 147 9.41 -6.91 3.55
N THR A 148 8.13 -6.62 3.76
CA THR A 148 7.60 -6.15 5.04
C THR A 148 7.94 -7.12 6.19
N ALA A 149 7.94 -8.44 5.96
CA ALA A 149 8.38 -9.42 6.96
C ALA A 149 9.87 -9.26 7.34
N ASN A 150 10.73 -8.93 6.37
CA ASN A 150 12.14 -8.66 6.62
C ASN A 150 12.31 -7.37 7.44
N LEU A 151 11.58 -6.31 7.11
CA LEU A 151 11.61 -5.05 7.86
C LEU A 151 11.12 -5.22 9.29
N ILE A 152 10.07 -6.02 9.51
CA ILE A 152 9.63 -6.40 10.86
C ILE A 152 10.75 -7.13 11.63
N SER A 153 11.46 -8.03 10.96
CA SER A 153 12.59 -8.75 11.56
C SER A 153 13.75 -7.82 11.93
N ILE A 154 14.07 -6.85 11.06
CA ILE A 154 15.05 -5.78 11.30
C ILE A 154 14.62 -4.94 12.51
N ASN A 155 13.38 -4.48 12.54
CA ASN A 155 12.82 -3.68 13.64
C ASN A 155 12.93 -4.41 14.98
N ARG A 156 12.59 -5.71 15.00
CA ARG A 156 12.69 -6.53 16.22
C ARG A 156 14.13 -6.69 16.69
N ARG A 157 15.08 -6.84 15.78
CA ARG A 157 16.52 -7.02 16.09
C ARG A 157 17.16 -5.72 16.57
N TYR A 158 16.97 -4.64 15.82
CA TYR A 158 17.68 -3.38 16.00
C TYR A 158 16.89 -2.35 16.82
N LYS A 159 15.65 -2.67 17.20
CA LYS A 159 14.77 -1.79 17.99
C LYS A 159 14.52 -0.44 17.29
N CYS A 160 14.19 -0.51 16.00
CA CYS A 160 14.05 0.64 15.11
C CYS A 160 12.74 0.61 14.33
N HIS A 161 12.52 1.66 13.53
CA HIS A 161 11.52 1.73 12.48
C HIS A 161 12.24 1.82 11.12
N ALA A 162 12.58 0.67 10.55
CA ALA A 162 13.34 0.58 9.32
C ALA A 162 12.48 0.98 8.11
N GLY A 163 13.08 1.75 7.21
CA GLY A 163 12.58 2.02 5.85
C GLY A 163 13.55 1.50 4.81
N VAL A 164 13.34 1.88 3.54
CA VAL A 164 14.22 1.55 2.43
C VAL A 164 14.52 2.78 1.59
N ARG A 165 15.71 2.84 0.98
CA ARG A 165 16.09 3.85 -0.02
C ARG A 165 16.72 3.17 -1.23
N VAL A 166 16.26 3.54 -2.41
CA VAL A 166 16.88 3.25 -3.70
C VAL A 166 17.96 4.29 -3.94
N THR A 167 19.17 3.83 -4.19
CA THR A 167 20.33 4.68 -4.46
C THR A 167 20.49 4.94 -5.96
N ASP A 168 21.13 6.05 -6.32
CA ASP A 168 21.45 6.42 -7.72
C ASP A 168 20.24 6.86 -8.59
N VAL A 169 19.13 7.24 -7.93
CA VAL A 169 17.88 7.74 -8.55
C VAL A 169 17.40 9.04 -7.94
#